data_AF-A0AAV7FVW0-F1
#
_entry.id   AF-A0AAV7FVW0-F1
#
_cell.length_a   1.000
_cell.length_b   1.000
_cell.length_c   1.000
_cell.angle_alpha   90.00
_cell.angle_beta   90.00
_cell.angle_gamma   90.00
#
_symmetry.space_group_name_H-M   'P 1'
#
loop_
_entity.id
_entity.type
_entity.pdbx_description
1 polymer ?
#
loop_
_entity_poly.entity_id
_entity_poly.type
_entity_poly.pdbx_seq_one_letter_code
_entity_poly.pdbx_strand_id
1 'polypeptide(L)'
;MARKEEVCGKDCWMFRSERSITEQWSVRHEPAYKFMPFNCGPRTCLGKDIAFVELREVAMAVVREFRLEIVKGHVVELKLLIILQMRNNPYPLGIIHGTFVLGTFMDS
;
A
#
# COMPACT_ATOMS: atom_id res chain seq x y z
N MET A 1 16.43 -0.22 -2.01
CA MET A 1 16.08 -1.30 -1.07
C MET A 1 14.86 -2.07 -1.55
N ALA A 2 13.68 -1.45 -1.64
CA ALA A 2 12.45 -2.11 -2.11
C ALA A 2 12.51 -2.74 -3.51
N ARG A 3 13.34 -2.19 -4.42
CA ARG A 3 13.53 -2.70 -5.81
C ARG A 3 14.81 -3.52 -6.00
N LYS A 4 15.52 -3.89 -4.92
CA LYS A 4 16.69 -4.77 -5.02
C LYS A 4 16.22 -6.21 -5.13
N GLU A 5 16.84 -7.01 -6.00
CA GLU A 5 16.50 -8.43 -6.18
C GLU A 5 16.65 -9.23 -4.89
N GLU A 6 17.61 -8.89 -4.03
CA GLU A 6 17.81 -9.53 -2.72
C GLU A 6 16.59 -9.43 -1.79
N VAL A 7 15.80 -8.36 -1.91
CA VAL A 7 14.61 -8.11 -1.09
C VAL A 7 13.35 -8.58 -1.82
N CYS A 8 13.29 -8.27 -3.11
CA CYS A 8 12.07 -8.34 -3.90
C CYS A 8 12.02 -9.56 -4.84
N GLY A 9 13.10 -10.30 -5.02
CA GLY A 9 13.26 -11.33 -6.05
C GLY A 9 13.54 -10.73 -7.44
N LYS A 10 13.68 -11.61 -8.44
CA LYS A 10 14.04 -11.24 -9.83
C LYS A 10 13.01 -10.36 -10.53
N ASP A 11 11.75 -10.50 -10.15
CA ASP A 11 10.59 -9.79 -10.68
C ASP A 11 10.28 -8.50 -9.90
N CYS A 12 11.33 -7.76 -9.52
CA CYS A 12 11.21 -6.64 -8.57
C CYS A 12 10.43 -5.41 -9.06
N TRP A 13 10.18 -5.36 -10.36
CA TRP A 13 9.39 -4.33 -11.03
C TRP A 13 7.89 -4.65 -11.06
N MET A 14 7.51 -5.89 -10.75
CA MET A 14 6.12 -6.35 -10.76
C MET A 14 5.52 -6.32 -9.36
N PHE A 15 4.30 -5.77 -9.25
CA PHE A 15 3.53 -5.84 -8.01
C PHE A 15 3.04 -7.28 -7.79
N ARG A 16 3.44 -7.88 -6.66
CA ARG A 16 3.01 -9.23 -6.22
C ARG A 16 2.86 -9.23 -4.70
N SER A 17 1.63 -9.34 -4.22
CA SER A 17 1.31 -9.33 -2.80
C SER A 17 1.80 -10.60 -2.09
N GLU A 18 1.86 -11.72 -2.80
CA GLU A 18 2.23 -13.04 -2.27
C GLU A 18 3.66 -13.08 -1.74
N ARG A 19 4.54 -12.18 -2.19
CA ARG A 19 5.93 -12.09 -1.70
C ARG A 19 6.00 -11.80 -0.20
N SER A 20 4.99 -11.09 0.31
CA SER A 20 4.92 -10.61 1.69
C SER A 20 4.20 -11.60 2.61
N ILE A 21 3.85 -12.79 2.11
CA ILE A 21 3.06 -13.80 2.81
C ILE A 21 3.83 -15.13 2.77
N THR A 22 3.76 -15.91 3.85
CA THR A 22 4.31 -17.26 3.91
C THR A 22 3.29 -18.28 3.37
N GLU A 23 3.72 -19.53 3.16
CA GLU A 23 2.80 -20.63 2.77
C GLU A 23 1.68 -20.85 3.79
N GLN A 24 1.87 -20.43 5.04
CA GLN A 24 0.89 -20.53 6.13
C GLN A 24 -0.03 -19.30 6.23
N TRP A 25 -0.09 -18.46 5.18
CA TRP A 25 -0.88 -17.22 5.15
C TRP A 25 -0.53 -16.19 6.23
N SER A 26 0.69 -16.28 6.79
CA SER A 26 1.20 -15.30 7.75
C SER A 26 2.07 -14.24 7.06
N VAL A 27 2.15 -13.04 7.63
CA VAL A 27 3.01 -11.98 7.08
C VAL A 27 4.47 -12.43 7.16
N ARG A 28 5.14 -12.45 6.01
CA ARG A 28 6.58 -12.71 5.94
C ARG A 28 7.32 -11.56 6.60
N HIS A 29 8.13 -11.87 7.61
CA HIS A 29 8.97 -10.89 8.28
C HIS A 29 10.28 -10.69 7.51
N GLU A 30 10.41 -9.56 6.82
CA GLU A 30 11.69 -9.12 6.24
C GLU A 30 12.43 -8.23 7.27
N PRO A 31 13.71 -8.49 7.58
CA PRO A 31 14.48 -7.67 8.51
C PRO A 31 14.46 -6.20 8.13
N ALA A 32 14.20 -5.32 9.09
CA ALA A 32 14.02 -3.89 8.84
C ALA A 32 15.21 -3.26 8.11
N TYR A 33 16.45 -3.65 8.41
CA TYR A 33 17.64 -3.09 7.73
C TYR A 33 17.73 -3.44 6.23
N LYS A 34 17.04 -4.51 5.77
CA LYS A 34 16.94 -4.86 4.34
C LYS A 34 15.81 -4.09 3.65
N PHE A 35 14.72 -3.88 4.37
CA PHE A 35 13.53 -3.18 3.89
C PHE A 35 13.03 -2.18 4.95
N MET A 36 13.34 -0.89 4.75
CA MET A 36 13.09 0.19 5.71
C MET A 36 11.94 1.14 5.28
N PRO A 37 10.68 0.71 5.17
CA PRO A 37 9.57 1.63 4.88
C PRO A 37 9.28 2.59 6.06
N PHE A 38 9.65 2.20 7.29
CA PHE A 38 9.40 2.96 8.52
C PHE A 38 10.70 3.23 9.30
N ASN A 39 11.86 3.29 8.64
CA ASN A 39 13.20 3.27 9.26
C ASN A 39 13.45 2.01 10.10
N CYS A 40 14.57 1.96 10.84
CA CYS A 40 14.91 0.86 11.75
C CYS A 40 15.62 1.37 13.01
N GLY A 41 15.63 0.55 14.07
CA GLY A 41 16.33 0.86 15.33
C GLY A 41 15.59 1.89 16.20
N PRO A 42 16.30 2.63 17.08
CA PRO A 42 15.70 3.61 18.00
C PRO A 42 14.96 4.78 17.30
N ARG A 43 15.15 4.95 16.00
CA ARG A 43 14.49 5.96 15.16
C ARG A 43 13.43 5.37 14.23
N THR A 44 12.96 4.16 14.51
CA THR A 44 11.79 3.58 13.82
C THR A 44 10.60 4.52 13.97
N CYS A 45 9.80 4.66 12.91
CA CYS A 45 8.61 5.49 12.92
C CYS A 45 7.67 5.09 14.05
N LEU A 46 7.37 6.02 14.95
CA LEU A 46 6.43 5.80 16.05
C LEU A 46 5.00 5.49 15.54
N GLY A 47 4.65 5.98 14.35
CA GLY A 47 3.36 5.74 13.71
C GLY A 47 3.29 4.44 12.91
N LYS A 48 4.30 3.56 12.96
CA LYS A 48 4.35 2.32 12.16
C LYS A 48 3.10 1.47 12.36
N ASP A 49 2.77 1.15 13.62
CA ASP A 49 1.69 0.20 13.91
C ASP A 49 0.32 0.82 13.63
N ILE A 50 0.15 2.11 13.92
CA ILE A 50 -1.06 2.87 13.58
C ILE A 50 -1.27 2.89 12.07
N ALA A 51 -0.22 3.19 11.29
CA ALA A 51 -0.31 3.21 9.83
C ALA A 51 -0.70 1.85 9.24
N PHE A 52 -0.27 0.73 9.85
CA PHE A 52 -0.69 -0.60 9.42
C PHE A 52 -2.17 -0.88 9.72
N VAL A 53 -2.67 -0.46 10.88
CA VAL A 53 -4.09 -0.58 11.22
C VAL A 53 -4.94 0.24 10.27
N GLU A 54 -4.62 1.53 10.10
CA GLU A 54 -5.35 2.43 9.20
C GLU A 54 -5.34 1.91 7.75
N LEU A 55 -4.17 1.50 7.25
CA LEU A 55 -4.07 0.97 5.88
C LEU A 55 -4.90 -0.31 5.71
N ARG A 56 -4.91 -1.19 6.72
CA ARG A 56 -5.69 -2.43 6.68
C ARG A 56 -7.19 -2.13 6.63
N GLU A 57 -7.68 -1.26 7.50
CA GLU A 57 -9.10 -0.92 7.56
C GLU A 57 -9.56 -0.25 6.25
N VAL A 58 -8.81 0.74 5.77
CA VAL A 58 -9.12 1.42 4.50
C VAL A 58 -9.05 0.43 3.33
N ALA A 59 -8.03 -0.43 3.25
CA ALA A 59 -7.92 -1.41 2.18
C ALA A 59 -9.09 -2.40 2.18
N MET A 60 -9.52 -2.88 3.36
CA MET A 60 -10.68 -3.75 3.47
C MET A 60 -11.96 -3.04 3.04
N ALA A 61 -12.20 -1.80 3.47
CA ALA A 61 -13.35 -1.02 3.04
C ALA A 61 -13.36 -0.81 1.51
N VAL A 62 -12.22 -0.43 0.95
CA VAL A 62 -12.08 -0.19 -0.50
C VAL A 62 -12.36 -1.47 -1.30
N VAL A 63 -11.79 -2.61 -0.91
CA VAL A 63 -11.98 -3.88 -1.63
C VAL A 63 -13.41 -4.40 -1.48
N ARG A 64 -14.08 -4.15 -0.35
CA ARG A 64 -15.46 -4.60 -0.12
C ARG A 64 -16.48 -3.76 -0.87
N GLU A 65 -16.30 -2.45 -0.95
CA GLU A 65 -17.33 -1.54 -1.45
C GLU A 65 -17.11 -1.03 -2.86
N PHE A 66 -15.88 -1.04 -3.37
CA PHE A 66 -15.55 -0.41 -4.65
C PHE A 66 -14.97 -1.41 -5.65
N ARG A 67 -15.44 -1.30 -6.90
CA ARG A 67 -14.69 -1.82 -8.06
C ARG A 67 -13.88 -0.71 -8.70
N LEU A 68 -12.57 -0.88 -8.62
CA LEU A 68 -11.59 0.07 -9.15
C LEU A 68 -11.11 -0.36 -10.54
N GLU A 69 -11.07 0.58 -11.47
CA GLU A 69 -10.46 0.40 -12.79
C GLU A 69 -9.43 1.50 -13.07
N ILE A 70 -8.37 1.15 -13.80
CA ILE A 70 -7.36 2.12 -14.20
C ILE A 70 -7.91 2.98 -15.33
N VAL A 71 -7.85 4.30 -15.17
CA VAL A 71 -8.20 5.24 -16.24
C VAL A 71 -7.22 5.06 -17.40
N LYS A 72 -7.75 4.71 -18.59
CA LYS A 72 -6.93 4.49 -19.79
C LYS A 72 -6.12 5.74 -20.14
N GLY A 73 -4.85 5.56 -20.47
CA GLY A 73 -3.94 6.64 -20.87
C GLY A 73 -3.37 7.46 -19.70
N HIS A 74 -3.61 7.07 -18.45
CA HIS A 74 -2.99 7.75 -17.32
C HIS A 74 -1.48 7.47 -17.25
N VAL A 75 -0.67 8.53 -17.23
CA VAL A 75 0.78 8.46 -17.09
C VAL A 75 1.18 8.69 -15.63
N VAL A 76 1.77 7.67 -15.00
CA VAL A 76 2.25 7.75 -13.62
C VAL A 76 3.62 8.43 -13.59
N GLU A 77 3.66 9.67 -13.14
CA GLU A 77 4.91 10.41 -12.91
C GLU A 77 5.11 10.67 -11.42
N LEU A 78 6.33 10.43 -10.92
CA LEU A 78 6.67 10.69 -9.52
C LEU A 78 7.18 12.11 -9.34
N LYS A 79 6.69 12.78 -8.30
CA LYS A 79 7.23 14.02 -7.77
C LYS A 79 8.01 13.71 -6.51
N LEU A 80 9.33 13.91 -6.58
CA LEU A 80 10.22 13.68 -5.45
C LEU A 80 10.13 14.87 -4.48
N LEU A 81 9.35 14.70 -3.41
CA LEU A 81 9.28 15.63 -2.27
C LEU A 81 9.70 14.88 -0.99
N ILE A 82 9.55 15.51 0.16
CA ILE A 82 9.77 14.86 1.48
C ILE A 82 8.94 13.56 1.59
N ILE A 83 7.75 13.56 1.00
CA ILE A 83 6.93 12.37 0.78
C ILE A 83 6.91 12.10 -0.73
N LEU A 84 7.06 10.85 -1.13
CA LEU A 84 6.92 10.47 -2.54
C LEU A 84 5.46 10.60 -2.97
N GLN A 85 5.19 11.45 -3.96
CA GLN A 85 3.84 11.73 -4.45
C GLN A 85 3.77 11.52 -5.96
N MET A 86 2.57 11.29 -6.48
CA MET A 86 2.32 11.40 -7.93
C MET A 86 2.28 12.87 -8.33
N ARG A 87 2.84 13.20 -9.49
CA ARG A 87 2.94 14.58 -10.00
C ARG A 87 1.60 15.09 -10.55
N ASN A 88 0.93 14.26 -11.33
CA ASN A 88 -0.35 14.54 -11.96
C ASN A 88 -1.46 13.74 -11.26
N ASN A 89 -2.75 14.07 -11.52
CA ASN A 89 -3.95 13.51 -10.88
C ASN A 89 -3.66 12.28 -9.98
N PRO A 90 -3.61 12.44 -8.64
CA PRO A 90 -3.05 11.44 -7.73
C PRO A 90 -3.81 10.11 -7.69
N TYR A 91 -4.99 10.05 -8.32
CA TYR A 91 -5.85 8.88 -8.35
C TYR A 91 -6.13 8.47 -9.80
N PRO A 92 -5.33 7.57 -10.40
CA PRO A 92 -5.58 7.02 -11.73
C PRO A 92 -6.72 5.98 -11.74
N LEU A 93 -7.64 6.07 -10.78
CA LEU A 93 -8.67 5.08 -10.52
C LEU A 93 -10.04 5.67 -10.87
N GLY A 94 -10.75 5.03 -11.79
CA GLY A 94 -12.18 5.21 -11.98
C GLY A 94 -12.94 4.27 -11.04
N ILE A 95 -14.02 4.76 -10.43
CA ILE A 95 -14.96 3.94 -9.66
C ILE A 95 -16.11 3.57 -10.61
N ILE A 96 -16.25 2.28 -10.91
CA ILE A 96 -17.30 1.76 -11.82
C ILE A 96 -18.61 1.53 -11.08
N HIS A 97 -18.48 1.12 -9.82
CA HIS A 97 -19.58 0.86 -8.90
C HIS A 97 -19.05 1.02 -7.47
N GLY A 98 -19.74 1.84 -6.68
CA GLY A 98 -19.50 1.98 -5.25
C GLY A 98 -20.82 2.34 -4.58
N THR A 99 -21.35 1.45 -3.76
CA THR A 99 -22.47 1.79 -2.88
C THR A 99 -21.87 2.61 -1.76
N PHE A 100 -21.96 3.93 -1.84
CA PHE A 100 -21.54 4.80 -0.77
C PHE A 100 -22.55 4.65 0.38
N VAL A 101 -22.33 3.70 1.30
CA VAL A 101 -23.15 3.58 2.52
C VAL A 101 -22.64 4.63 3.50
N LEU A 102 -23.12 5.86 3.37
CA LEU A 102 -22.93 6.92 4.35
C LEU A 102 -23.75 6.55 5.60
N GLY A 103 -23.20 5.68 6.45
CA GLY A 103 -23.74 5.46 7.79
C GLY A 103 -23.64 4.04 8.32
N THR A 104 -22.51 3.69 8.95
CA THR A 104 -22.44 2.79 10.12
C THR A 104 -21.04 2.87 10.78
N PHE A 105 -20.53 4.07 11.08
CA PHE A 105 -19.30 4.20 11.89
C PHE A 105 -19.48 5.06 13.15
N MET A 106 -20.73 5.23 13.60
CA MET A 106 -21.06 6.03 14.77
C MET A 106 -22.08 5.33 15.69
N ASP A 107 -21.97 4.02 15.84
CA ASP A 107 -22.62 3.26 16.91
C ASP A 107 -21.77 2.05 17.28
N SER A 108 -20.84 2.23 18.22
CA SER A 108 -20.24 1.21 19.10
C SER A 108 -19.54 1.90 20.26
#